data_AF-A0A8X7B9L3-F1
#
_entry.id   AF-A0A8X7B9L3-F1
#
_cell.length_a   1.000
_cell.length_b   1.000
_cell.length_c   1.000
_cell.angle_alpha   90.00
_cell.angle_beta   90.00
_cell.angle_gamma   90.00
#
_symmetry.space_group_name_H-M   'P 1'
#
loop_
_entity.id
_entity.type
_entity.pdbx_description
1 polymer ?
#
loop_
_entity_poly.entity_id
_entity_poly.type
_entity_poly.pdbx_seq_one_letter_code
_entity_poly.pdbx_strand_id
1 'polypeptide(L)'
;MAAGNTLLNILYSLAALSTNQKPSTDVTEDQDITSNKHIEGQVIEARKKRLNVLKFISGRDWVVEASTLRTTFISFLRPVMGFGIPSYSCASDTNLNKLERVQLCAARIITVLRYSCQIDIVLIESNLPSLSKRRLYSLTTVFLKVWGVPPGGAMTLQGGREHIENFKILKK
;
A
#
# COMPACT_ATOMS: atom_id res chain seq x y z
N MET A 1 36.89 42.62 6.10
CA MET A 1 37.45 41.28 5.86
C MET A 1 36.75 40.25 6.76
N ALA A 2 35.41 40.08 6.62
CA ALA A 2 34.60 39.28 7.57
C ALA A 2 33.31 38.67 6.97
N ALA A 3 33.16 38.59 5.63
CA ALA A 3 31.95 38.04 4.99
C ALA A 3 32.17 36.70 4.27
N GLY A 4 33.43 36.30 4.04
CA GLY A 4 33.76 35.05 3.32
C GLY A 4 33.57 33.78 4.15
N ASN A 5 33.69 33.89 5.48
CA ASN A 5 33.71 32.72 6.36
C ASN A 5 32.31 32.29 6.80
N THR A 6 31.31 33.18 6.75
CA THR A 6 29.92 32.89 7.11
C THR A 6 29.21 32.05 6.06
N LEU A 7 29.40 32.35 4.76
CA LEU A 7 28.83 31.53 3.69
C LEU A 7 29.42 30.13 3.65
N LEU A 8 30.73 30.00 3.91
CA LEU A 8 31.41 28.71 3.97
C LEU A 8 30.93 27.88 5.18
N ASN A 9 30.71 28.51 6.34
CA ASN A 9 30.12 27.84 7.51
C ASN A 9 28.65 27.45 7.32
N ILE A 10 27.86 28.28 6.62
CA ILE A 10 26.46 27.97 6.31
C ILE A 10 26.38 26.79 5.33
N LEU A 11 27.27 26.72 4.33
CA LEU A 11 27.35 25.58 3.41
C LEU A 11 27.83 24.30 4.13
N TYR A 12 28.82 24.40 5.03
CA TYR A 12 29.30 23.25 5.80
C TYR A 12 28.24 22.73 6.79
N SER A 13 27.48 23.62 7.42
CA SER A 13 26.40 23.25 8.36
C SER A 13 25.16 22.70 7.65
N LEU A 14 24.82 23.18 6.45
CA LEU A 14 23.78 22.58 5.61
C LEU A 14 24.14 21.18 5.11
N ALA A 15 25.41 20.94 4.73
CA ALA A 15 25.89 19.62 4.33
C ALA A 15 25.83 18.61 5.48
N ALA A 16 26.11 19.05 6.71
CA ALA A 16 26.03 18.22 7.92
C ALA A 16 24.59 17.87 8.36
N LEU A 17 23.59 18.67 7.97
CA LEU A 17 22.16 18.40 8.25
C LEU A 17 21.55 17.37 7.28
N SER A 18 22.13 17.18 6.09
CA SER A 18 21.70 16.16 5.12
C SER A 18 22.07 14.73 5.56
N THR A 19 23.12 14.57 6.36
CA THR A 19 23.64 13.26 6.78
C THR A 19 23.13 12.76 8.14
N ASN A 20 22.33 13.57 8.85
CA ASN A 20 21.82 13.26 10.19
C ASN A 20 20.34 12.85 10.22
N GLN A 21 19.80 12.32 9.12
CA GLN A 21 18.67 11.40 9.26
C GLN A 21 19.24 10.04 9.65
N LYS A 22 19.37 9.82 10.95
CA LYS A 22 19.53 8.47 11.50
C LYS A 22 18.39 7.64 10.92
N PRO A 23 18.63 6.59 10.12
CA PRO A 23 17.54 5.74 9.67
C PRO A 23 16.91 5.16 10.93
N SER A 24 15.62 5.43 11.12
CA SER A 24 14.82 4.71 12.11
C SER A 24 15.03 3.22 11.81
N THR A 25 15.71 2.55 12.73
CA THR A 25 16.17 1.16 12.64
C THR A 25 14.99 0.21 12.48
N ASP A 26 14.54 0.03 11.24
CA ASP A 26 13.64 -1.03 10.75
C ASP A 26 13.50 -0.99 9.21
N VAL A 27 13.86 0.13 8.57
CA VAL A 27 13.78 0.18 7.10
C VAL A 27 15.06 -0.42 6.51
N THR A 28 14.99 -1.70 6.14
CA THR A 28 15.91 -2.28 5.16
C THR A 28 15.68 -1.53 3.84
N GLU A 29 16.38 -0.41 3.64
CA GLU A 29 16.43 0.26 2.35
C GLU A 29 17.27 -0.61 1.41
N ASP A 30 16.58 -1.43 0.65
CA ASP A 30 17.17 -2.16 -0.46
C ASP A 30 17.62 -1.15 -1.53
N GLN A 31 18.89 -1.19 -1.93
CA GLN A 31 19.42 -0.42 -3.07
C GLN A 31 18.78 -0.80 -4.42
N ASP A 32 18.00 -1.89 -4.44
CA ASP A 32 17.25 -2.31 -5.62
C ASP A 32 15.95 -1.49 -5.73
N ILE A 33 15.84 -0.68 -6.77
CA ILE A 33 14.63 0.09 -7.13
C ILE A 33 13.35 -0.75 -7.20
N THR A 34 13.48 -2.09 -7.30
CA THR A 34 12.36 -3.04 -7.40
C THR A 34 11.81 -3.46 -6.03
N SER A 35 12.46 -3.12 -4.91
CA SER A 35 11.98 -3.41 -3.53
C SER A 35 11.58 -4.88 -3.30
N ASN A 36 12.25 -5.83 -3.96
CA ASN A 36 11.85 -7.24 -3.97
C ASN A 36 11.92 -7.88 -2.59
N LYS A 37 13.02 -7.65 -1.85
CA LYS A 37 13.20 -8.22 -0.50
C LYS A 37 12.19 -7.60 0.46
N HIS A 38 11.92 -6.30 0.35
CA HIS A 38 10.84 -5.64 1.09
C HIS A 38 9.47 -6.32 0.88
N ILE A 39 9.07 -6.57 -0.37
CA ILE A 39 7.82 -7.28 -0.68
C ILE A 39 7.80 -8.68 -0.07
N GLU A 40 8.89 -9.43 -0.22
CA GLU A 40 8.97 -10.80 0.30
C GLU A 40 8.89 -10.83 1.82
N GLY A 41 9.57 -9.91 2.51
CA GLY A 41 9.46 -9.71 3.95
C GLY A 41 8.02 -9.43 4.38
N GLN A 42 7.34 -8.49 3.73
CA GLN A 42 5.93 -8.19 4.02
C GLN A 42 5.01 -9.38 3.79
N VAL A 43 5.20 -10.11 2.68
CA VAL A 43 4.41 -11.31 2.37
C VAL A 43 4.62 -12.38 3.43
N ILE A 44 5.86 -12.61 3.86
CA ILE A 44 6.20 -13.58 4.90
C ILE A 44 5.54 -13.18 6.23
N GLU A 45 5.69 -11.93 6.65
CA GLU A 45 5.12 -11.42 7.91
C GLU A 45 3.59 -11.47 7.91
N ALA A 46 2.96 -10.98 6.83
CA ALA A 46 1.52 -11.00 6.68
C ALA A 46 0.97 -12.43 6.66
N ARG A 47 1.61 -13.34 5.92
CA ARG A 47 1.14 -14.73 5.77
C ARG A 47 1.40 -15.59 7.01
N LYS A 48 2.61 -15.56 7.57
CA LYS A 48 3.00 -16.47 8.68
C LYS A 48 2.43 -16.03 10.03
N LYS A 49 2.41 -14.74 10.32
CA LYS A 49 1.99 -14.25 11.65
C LYS A 49 0.53 -13.85 11.64
N ARG A 50 0.16 -12.90 10.78
CA ARG A 50 -1.13 -12.22 10.89
C ARG A 50 -2.29 -13.01 10.28
N LEU A 51 -2.08 -13.63 9.12
CA LEU A 51 -3.13 -14.40 8.43
C LEU A 51 -3.45 -15.70 9.17
N ASN A 52 -2.47 -16.31 9.84
CA ASN A 52 -2.71 -17.49 10.68
C ASN A 52 -3.56 -17.16 11.92
N VAL A 53 -3.38 -15.99 12.53
CA VAL A 53 -4.28 -15.51 13.60
C VAL A 53 -5.70 -15.33 13.06
N LEU A 54 -5.87 -14.74 11.87
CA LEU A 54 -7.18 -14.59 11.24
C LEU A 54 -7.85 -15.95 10.98
N LYS A 55 -7.08 -16.96 10.53
CA LYS A 55 -7.57 -18.34 10.35
C LYS A 55 -7.99 -18.99 11.66
N PHE A 56 -7.20 -18.79 12.72
CA PHE A 56 -7.49 -19.34 14.04
C PHE A 56 -8.79 -18.76 14.61
N ILE A 57 -8.98 -17.46 14.42
CA ILE A 57 -10.20 -16.72 14.76
C ILE A 57 -11.39 -17.28 13.98
N SER A 58 -11.29 -17.43 12.65
CA SER A 58 -12.41 -17.91 11.83
C SER A 58 -12.79 -19.39 12.05
N GLY A 59 -11.86 -20.21 12.54
CA GLY A 59 -12.00 -21.67 12.59
C GLY A 59 -12.50 -22.25 13.91
N ARG A 60 -12.85 -21.42 14.90
CA ARG A 60 -13.39 -21.87 16.19
C ARG A 60 -14.90 -21.70 16.23
N ASP A 61 -15.58 -22.47 17.10
CA ASP A 61 -17.05 -22.54 17.22
C ASP A 61 -17.74 -21.24 17.69
N TRP A 62 -17.00 -20.14 17.84
CA TRP A 62 -17.59 -18.84 18.15
C TRP A 62 -18.07 -18.22 16.85
N VAL A 63 -19.35 -17.85 16.82
CA VAL A 63 -19.98 -17.21 15.67
C VAL A 63 -19.35 -15.83 15.46
N VAL A 64 -18.37 -15.75 14.56
CA VAL A 64 -17.78 -14.47 14.14
C VAL A 64 -18.62 -13.92 13.01
N GLU A 65 -19.13 -12.70 13.18
CA GLU A 65 -19.73 -12.00 12.06
C GLU A 65 -18.66 -11.63 11.02
N ALA A 66 -18.98 -11.76 9.73
CA ALA A 66 -18.07 -11.40 8.64
C ALA A 66 -17.59 -9.94 8.74
N SER A 67 -18.42 -9.03 9.25
CA SER A 67 -18.06 -7.62 9.49
C SER A 67 -16.95 -7.46 10.55
N THR A 68 -16.98 -8.27 11.60
CA THR A 68 -15.96 -8.31 12.66
C THR A 68 -14.65 -8.88 12.13
N LEU A 69 -14.73 -9.94 11.34
CA LEU A 69 -13.56 -10.57 10.72
C LEU A 69 -12.90 -9.64 9.69
N ARG A 70 -13.73 -8.90 8.93
CA ARG A 70 -13.27 -7.84 8.02
C ARG A 70 -12.59 -6.69 8.78
N THR A 71 -13.18 -6.22 9.88
CA THR A 71 -12.60 -5.16 10.71
C THR A 71 -11.25 -5.59 11.30
N THR A 72 -11.16 -6.85 11.73
CA THR A 72 -9.90 -7.47 12.20
C THR A 72 -8.85 -7.51 11.08
N PHE A 73 -9.24 -7.90 9.87
CA PHE A 73 -8.35 -7.85 8.72
C PHE A 73 -7.88 -6.43 8.39
N ILE A 74 -8.78 -5.45 8.41
CA ILE A 74 -8.47 -4.04 8.12
C ILE A 74 -7.52 -3.45 9.15
N SER A 75 -7.72 -3.75 10.43
CA SER A 75 -6.86 -3.26 11.52
C SER A 75 -5.51 -3.98 11.57
N PHE A 76 -5.46 -5.29 11.31
CA PHE A 76 -4.26 -6.08 11.55
C PHE A 76 -3.45 -6.39 10.28
N LEU A 77 -4.07 -6.80 9.19
CA LEU A 77 -3.34 -7.15 7.96
C LEU A 77 -3.07 -5.94 7.08
N ARG A 78 -4.04 -5.03 6.99
CA ARG A 78 -4.00 -3.89 6.06
C ARG A 78 -2.82 -2.94 6.30
N PRO A 79 -2.38 -2.64 7.54
CA PRO A 79 -1.24 -1.76 7.76
C PRO A 79 0.07 -2.36 7.26
N VAL A 80 0.29 -3.68 7.42
CA VAL A 80 1.53 -4.34 6.95
C VAL A 80 1.65 -4.27 5.44
N MET A 81 0.57 -4.58 4.73
CA MET A 81 0.57 -4.52 3.26
C MET A 81 0.53 -3.08 2.77
N GLY A 82 0.01 -2.13 3.55
CA GLY A 82 -0.06 -0.71 3.18
C GLY A 82 1.24 0.05 3.45
N PHE A 83 2.09 -0.50 4.32
CA PHE A 83 3.39 0.08 4.61
C PHE A 83 4.26 0.03 3.37
N GLY A 84 4.99 1.11 3.05
CA GLY A 84 5.88 1.13 1.90
C GLY A 84 5.20 1.11 0.52
N ILE A 85 3.90 1.43 0.41
CA ILE A 85 3.22 1.56 -0.90
C ILE A 85 4.06 2.36 -1.90
N PRO A 86 4.58 3.57 -1.59
CA PRO A 86 5.44 4.30 -2.52
C PRO A 86 6.70 3.53 -2.90
N SER A 87 7.32 2.85 -1.94
CA SER A 87 8.59 2.11 -2.10
C SER A 87 8.46 0.96 -3.09
N TYR A 88 7.42 0.13 -2.99
CA TYR A 88 7.23 -1.03 -3.87
C TYR A 88 6.33 -0.77 -5.08
N SER A 89 5.91 0.47 -5.31
CA SER A 89 5.03 0.79 -6.46
C SER A 89 5.67 0.53 -7.82
N CYS A 90 7.01 0.56 -7.89
CA CYS A 90 7.79 0.25 -9.09
C CYS A 90 8.10 -1.25 -9.26
N ALA A 91 7.60 -2.12 -8.38
CA ALA A 91 7.86 -3.55 -8.45
C ALA A 91 7.10 -4.23 -9.59
N SER A 92 7.61 -5.37 -10.05
CA SER A 92 6.99 -6.16 -11.12
C SER A 92 5.62 -6.71 -10.74
N ASP A 93 4.71 -6.83 -11.71
CA ASP A 93 3.36 -7.39 -11.52
C ASP A 93 3.38 -8.78 -10.85
N THR A 94 4.40 -9.58 -11.13
CA THR A 94 4.59 -10.90 -10.50
C THR A 94 4.77 -10.80 -8.98
N ASN A 95 5.50 -9.81 -8.49
CA ASN A 95 5.69 -9.59 -7.06
C ASN A 95 4.49 -8.93 -6.41
N LEU A 96 3.80 -8.04 -7.13
CA LEU A 96 2.56 -7.43 -6.68
C LEU A 96 1.44 -8.48 -6.52
N ASN A 97 1.37 -9.44 -7.44
CA ASN A 97 0.46 -10.58 -7.36
C ASN A 97 0.70 -11.44 -6.12
N LYS A 98 1.93 -11.51 -5.58
CA LYS A 98 2.20 -12.22 -4.31
C LYS A 98 1.43 -11.58 -3.15
N LEU A 99 1.43 -10.24 -3.04
CA LEU A 99 0.64 -9.53 -2.01
C LEU A 99 -0.86 -9.68 -2.26
N GLU A 100 -1.30 -9.58 -3.51
CA GLU A 100 -2.72 -9.72 -3.85
C GLU A 100 -3.26 -11.11 -3.46
N ARG A 101 -2.45 -12.16 -3.64
CA ARG A 101 -2.80 -13.52 -3.16
C ARG A 101 -2.97 -13.58 -1.65
N VAL A 102 -2.19 -12.85 -0.85
CA VAL A 102 -2.36 -12.79 0.61
C VAL A 102 -3.69 -12.13 0.96
N GLN A 103 -4.02 -11.01 0.32
CA GLN A 103 -5.33 -10.34 0.50
C GLN A 103 -6.49 -11.26 0.09
N LEU A 104 -6.36 -11.99 -1.02
CA LEU A 104 -7.39 -12.93 -1.48
C LEU A 104 -7.58 -14.11 -0.53
N CYS A 105 -6.49 -14.65 0.03
CA CYS A 105 -6.59 -15.67 1.07
C CYS A 105 -7.36 -15.14 2.30
N ALA A 106 -7.09 -13.90 2.73
CA ALA A 106 -7.83 -13.29 3.84
C ALA A 106 -9.30 -13.03 3.49
N ALA A 107 -9.60 -12.54 2.30
CA ALA A 107 -10.96 -12.32 1.83
C ALA A 107 -11.79 -13.61 1.83
N ARG A 108 -11.20 -14.74 1.42
CA ARG A 108 -11.85 -16.06 1.46
C ARG A 108 -12.10 -16.57 2.87
N ILE A 109 -11.21 -16.27 3.81
CA ILE A 109 -11.43 -16.58 5.23
C ILE A 109 -12.61 -15.76 5.77
N ILE A 110 -12.73 -14.49 5.37
CA ILE A 110 -13.83 -13.60 5.79
C ILE A 110 -15.19 -14.09 5.27
N THR A 111 -15.25 -14.45 3.99
CA THR A 111 -16.52 -14.80 3.32
C THR A 111 -16.87 -16.28 3.40
N VAL A 112 -15.95 -17.10 3.92
CA VAL A 112 -16.09 -18.57 4.01
C VAL A 112 -16.40 -19.18 2.63
N LEU A 113 -15.94 -18.52 1.54
CA LEU A 113 -16.16 -18.99 0.17
C LEU A 113 -15.14 -20.06 -0.23
N ARG A 114 -15.61 -21.02 -1.04
CA ARG A 114 -14.78 -22.10 -1.58
C ARG A 114 -13.66 -21.58 -2.47
N TYR A 115 -12.59 -22.37 -2.57
CA TYR A 115 -11.44 -22.00 -3.41
C TYR A 115 -11.76 -21.90 -4.91
N SER A 116 -12.79 -22.62 -5.36
CA SER A 116 -13.28 -22.61 -6.74
C SER A 116 -14.02 -21.33 -7.14
N CYS A 117 -14.41 -20.49 -6.17
CA CYS A 117 -15.17 -19.27 -6.46
C CYS A 117 -14.29 -18.22 -7.18
N GLN A 118 -14.87 -17.52 -8.15
CA GLN A 118 -14.19 -16.46 -8.91
C GLN A 118 -13.69 -15.34 -7.98
N ILE A 119 -12.52 -14.79 -8.28
CA ILE A 119 -11.85 -13.74 -7.50
C ILE A 119 -12.75 -12.51 -7.31
N ASP A 120 -13.46 -12.09 -8.36
CA ASP A 120 -14.33 -10.91 -8.34
C ASP A 120 -15.48 -11.06 -7.34
N ILE A 121 -16.11 -12.24 -7.29
CA ILE A 121 -17.20 -12.55 -6.35
C ILE A 121 -16.69 -12.47 -4.91
N VAL A 122 -15.51 -13.03 -4.64
CA VAL A 122 -14.90 -12.97 -3.30
C VAL A 122 -14.64 -11.54 -2.87
N LEU A 123 -14.16 -10.68 -3.77
CA LEU A 123 -13.88 -9.27 -3.46
C LEU A 123 -15.16 -8.45 -3.21
N ILE A 124 -16.22 -8.71 -3.98
CA ILE A 124 -17.53 -8.08 -3.80
C ILE A 124 -18.12 -8.48 -2.45
N GLU A 125 -18.17 -9.79 -2.16
CA GLU A 125 -18.75 -10.32 -0.93
C GLU A 125 -17.97 -9.89 0.33
N SER A 126 -16.64 -9.87 0.25
CA SER A 126 -15.80 -9.42 1.37
C SER A 126 -15.84 -7.89 1.58
N ASN A 127 -16.47 -7.15 0.67
CA ASN A 127 -16.47 -5.69 0.66
C ASN A 127 -15.04 -5.11 0.80
N LEU A 128 -14.10 -5.65 0.02
CA LEU A 128 -12.70 -5.24 -0.01
C LEU A 128 -12.27 -4.82 -1.42
N PRO A 129 -11.69 -3.62 -1.61
CA PRO A 129 -11.12 -3.24 -2.90
C PRO A 129 -9.82 -4.00 -3.16
N SER A 130 -9.54 -4.34 -4.41
CA SER A 130 -8.26 -4.95 -4.81
C SER A 130 -7.07 -4.11 -4.37
N LEU A 131 -5.94 -4.78 -4.11
CA LEU A 131 -4.75 -4.12 -3.58
C LEU A 131 -4.24 -3.06 -4.56
N SER A 132 -4.33 -3.34 -5.86
CA SER A 132 -3.95 -2.43 -6.94
C SER A 132 -4.79 -1.14 -6.94
N LYS A 133 -6.12 -1.24 -6.79
CA LYS A 133 -7.00 -0.07 -6.67
C LYS A 133 -6.66 0.79 -5.45
N ARG A 134 -6.41 0.14 -4.30
CA ARG A 134 -6.01 0.84 -3.07
C ARG A 134 -4.66 1.53 -3.22
N ARG A 135 -3.71 0.87 -3.88
CA ARG A 135 -2.38 1.44 -4.14
C ARG A 135 -2.48 2.69 -4.98
N LEU A 136 -3.23 2.62 -6.09
CA LEU A 136 -3.48 3.77 -6.95
C LEU A 136 -4.08 4.92 -6.14
N TYR A 137 -5.11 4.65 -5.33
CA TYR A 137 -5.71 5.67 -4.45
C TYR A 137 -4.70 6.27 -3.45
N SER A 138 -3.81 5.44 -2.89
CA SER A 138 -2.81 5.91 -1.93
C SER A 138 -1.73 6.75 -2.62
N LEU A 139 -1.29 6.34 -3.80
CA LEU A 139 -0.32 7.08 -4.61
C LEU A 139 -0.88 8.40 -5.11
N THR A 140 -2.11 8.42 -5.62
CA THR A 140 -2.76 9.65 -6.07
C THR A 140 -2.93 10.61 -4.90
N THR A 141 -3.26 10.12 -3.70
CA THR A 141 -3.34 10.95 -2.50
C THR A 141 -1.98 11.58 -2.15
N VAL A 142 -0.90 10.77 -2.17
CA VAL A 142 0.46 11.27 -1.91
C VAL A 142 0.89 12.28 -2.97
N PHE A 143 0.65 11.96 -4.25
CA PHE A 143 0.94 12.83 -5.38
C PHE A 143 0.20 14.17 -5.23
N LEU A 144 -1.12 14.14 -5.06
CA LEU A 144 -1.93 15.35 -4.90
C LEU A 144 -1.47 16.20 -3.70
N LYS A 145 -1.04 15.57 -2.61
CA LYS A 145 -0.45 16.27 -1.46
C LYS A 145 0.87 16.96 -1.82
N VAL A 146 1.73 16.33 -2.62
CA VAL A 146 2.96 16.95 -3.15
C VAL A 146 2.62 18.17 -4.01
N TRP A 147 1.53 18.12 -4.77
CA TRP A 147 1.03 19.25 -5.58
C TRP A 147 0.18 20.27 -4.80
N GLY A 148 0.05 20.12 -3.48
CA GLY A 148 -0.70 21.07 -2.63
C GLY A 148 -2.22 21.05 -2.83
N VAL A 149 -2.77 20.02 -3.48
CA VAL A 149 -4.21 19.89 -3.72
C VAL A 149 -4.91 19.34 -2.47
N PRO A 150 -5.97 20.01 -1.95
CA PRO A 150 -6.67 19.55 -0.77
C PRO A 150 -7.42 18.23 -1.02
N PRO A 151 -7.46 17.31 -0.03
CA PRO A 151 -7.97 15.95 -0.18
C PRO A 151 -9.48 15.86 -0.47
N GLY A 152 -10.23 16.95 -0.25
CA GLY A 152 -11.67 17.02 -0.56
C GLY A 152 -12.01 16.94 -2.06
N GLY A 153 -11.04 17.18 -2.95
CA GLY A 153 -11.23 17.06 -4.41
C GLY A 153 -10.99 15.64 -4.96
N ALA A 154 -10.40 14.72 -4.20
CA ALA A 154 -10.03 13.39 -4.70
C ALA A 154 -11.20 12.39 -4.75
N MET A 155 -12.30 12.67 -4.04
CA MET A 155 -13.44 11.75 -3.91
C MET A 155 -14.36 11.72 -5.14
N THR A 156 -14.24 12.68 -6.05
CA THR A 156 -15.05 12.76 -7.28
C THR A 156 -14.47 11.97 -8.46
N LEU A 157 -13.25 11.42 -8.35
CA LEU A 157 -12.62 10.64 -9.43
C LEU A 157 -13.04 9.16 -9.47
N GLN A 158 -14.09 8.77 -8.75
CA GLN A 158 -14.81 7.51 -9.04
C GLN A 158 -15.93 7.68 -10.08
N GLY A 159 -16.33 8.91 -10.42
CA GLY A 159 -17.25 9.22 -11.51
C GLY A 159 -16.59 9.53 -12.86
N GLY A 160 -15.26 9.67 -12.91
CA GLY A 160 -14.53 10.10 -14.10
C GLY A 160 -14.23 8.97 -15.09
N ARG A 161 -15.25 8.24 -15.57
CA ARG A 161 -15.08 7.28 -16.68
C ARG A 161 -15.24 7.92 -18.07
N GLU A 162 -15.46 9.24 -18.15
CA GLU A 162 -15.73 9.94 -19.42
C GLU A 162 -14.57 10.83 -19.92
N HIS A 163 -13.54 11.09 -19.11
CA HIS A 163 -12.51 12.07 -19.49
C HIS A 163 -11.30 11.49 -20.24
N ILE A 164 -11.24 10.18 -20.44
CA ILE A 164 -10.13 9.51 -21.16
C ILE A 164 -10.39 9.46 -22.67
N GLU A 165 -11.63 9.63 -23.13
CA GLU A 165 -11.92 9.65 -24.57
C GLU A 165 -11.42 10.94 -25.25
N ASN A 166 -11.35 12.06 -24.52
CA ASN A 166 -10.91 13.34 -25.09
C ASN A 166 -9.39 13.42 -25.37
N PHE A 167 -8.56 12.59 -24.75
CA PHE A 167 -7.13 12.55 -25.04
C PHE A 167 -6.78 11.75 -26.31
N LYS A 168 -7.70 10.93 -26.83
CA LYS A 168 -7.51 10.24 -28.13
C LYS A 168 -7.91 11.12 -29.33
N ILE A 169 -8.67 12.19 -29.11
CA ILE A 169 -9.17 13.06 -30.19
C ILE A 169 -8.17 14.17 -30.58
N LEU A 170 -7.18 14.47 -29.73
CA LEU A 170 -6.18 15.53 -29.97
C LEU A 170 -4.86 15.03 -30.62
N LYS A 171 -4.82 13.80 -31.14
CA LYS A 171 -3.75 13.32 -32.03
C LYS A 171 -4.32 12.93 -33.40
N LYS A 172 -4.96 13.89 -34.06
CA LYS A 172 -5.21 13.82 -35.50
C LYS A 172 -4.88 15.16 -36.14
#